data_AF-A0A8B7E9U6-F1
#
_entry.id   AF-A0A8B7E9U6-F1
#
_cell.length_a   1.000
_cell.length_b   1.000
_cell.length_c   1.000
_cell.angle_alpha   90.00
_cell.angle_beta   90.00
_cell.angle_gamma   90.00
#
_symmetry.space_group_name_H-M   'P 1'
#
loop_
_entity.id
_entity.type
_entity.pdbx_description
1 polymer ?
#
loop_
_entity_poly.entity_id
_entity_poly.type
_entity_poly.pdbx_seq_one_letter_code
_entity_poly.pdbx_strand_id
1 'polypeptide(L)'
;GLCESQCLSVVANMLPCVTCISPNDVLGLLQGQEIPSMVWFDKEEHKKSTMQRVCQYLQLYDTKESLLNTFTYNPTHPAINLTSSLNILLKYCGMQDPCWREVRNFIHFFNTQLIDCEQSVYTSIDVIKYLKGFKSFVISFLLEMAQVIYV
;
A
#
# COMPACT_ATOMS: atom_id res chain seq x y z
N GLY A 1 -10.08 -32.55 16.17
CA GLY A 1 -10.97 -33.18 15.17
C GLY A 1 -10.39 -32.93 13.81
N LEU A 2 -9.69 -33.93 13.26
CA LEU A 2 -9.02 -33.91 11.95
C LEU A 2 -9.74 -34.93 11.08
N CYS A 3 -10.83 -34.54 10.41
CA CYS A 3 -11.44 -35.33 9.34
C CYS A 3 -12.50 -34.47 8.66
N GLU A 4 -12.12 -33.76 7.59
CA GLU A 4 -13.06 -33.31 6.52
C GLU A 4 -12.35 -32.62 5.34
N SER A 5 -11.09 -32.17 5.47
CA SER A 5 -10.42 -31.38 4.41
C SER A 5 -9.75 -32.20 3.27
N GLN A 6 -9.65 -33.53 3.37
CA GLN A 6 -8.81 -34.32 2.44
C GLN A 6 -9.48 -34.79 1.14
N CYS A 7 -10.80 -34.64 0.95
CA CYS A 7 -11.48 -35.16 -0.26
C CYS A 7 -11.64 -34.15 -1.41
N LEU A 8 -11.54 -32.84 -1.17
CA LEU A 8 -11.68 -31.83 -2.23
C LEU A 8 -10.44 -31.70 -3.13
N SER A 9 -9.28 -32.16 -2.69
CA SER A 9 -7.99 -31.91 -3.33
C SER A 9 -7.75 -32.71 -4.62
N VAL A 10 -8.23 -33.95 -4.72
CA VAL A 10 -7.85 -34.83 -5.83
C VAL A 10 -8.55 -34.44 -7.14
N VAL A 11 -9.85 -34.12 -7.08
CA VAL A 11 -10.62 -33.71 -8.27
C VAL A 11 -10.33 -32.25 -8.66
N ALA A 12 -10.16 -31.36 -7.68
CA ALA A 12 -9.83 -29.96 -7.94
C ALA A 12 -8.46 -29.80 -8.64
N ASN A 13 -7.50 -30.69 -8.35
CA ASN A 13 -6.19 -30.69 -9.00
C ASN A 13 -6.20 -31.28 -10.42
N MET A 14 -7.31 -31.87 -10.89
CA MET A 14 -7.46 -32.36 -12.27
C MET A 14 -8.06 -31.32 -13.23
N LEU A 15 -8.62 -30.24 -12.69
CA LEU A 15 -9.22 -29.17 -13.48
C LEU A 15 -8.29 -27.95 -13.51
N PRO A 16 -8.32 -27.12 -14.57
CA PRO A 16 -7.66 -25.82 -14.54
C PRO A 16 -8.18 -25.02 -13.35
N CYS A 17 -7.31 -24.71 -12.40
CA CYS A 17 -7.64 -23.97 -11.19
C CYS A 17 -6.84 -22.68 -11.10
N VAL A 18 -7.45 -21.65 -10.51
CA VAL A 18 -6.78 -20.39 -10.19
C VAL A 18 -6.61 -20.35 -8.68
N THR A 19 -5.36 -20.27 -8.23
CA THR A 19 -5.02 -20.13 -6.81
C THR A 19 -4.77 -18.66 -6.50
N CYS A 20 -5.44 -18.15 -5.46
CA CYS A 20 -5.14 -16.84 -4.91
C CYS A 20 -3.96 -16.94 -3.94
N ILE A 21 -3.04 -15.98 -3.99
CA ILE A 21 -1.86 -15.91 -3.13
C ILE A 21 -1.86 -14.61 -2.33
N SER A 22 -1.17 -14.60 -1.18
CA SER A 22 -1.14 -13.44 -0.30
C SER A 22 -0.30 -12.29 -0.88
N PRO A 23 -0.46 -11.06 -0.38
CA PRO A 23 0.44 -9.95 -0.71
C PRO A 23 1.92 -10.27 -0.45
N ASN A 24 2.23 -10.96 0.65
CA ASN A 24 3.60 -11.36 1.01
C ASN A 24 4.17 -12.36 0.00
N ASP A 25 3.37 -13.36 -0.40
CA ASP A 25 3.78 -14.33 -1.42
C ASP A 25 4.05 -13.64 -2.76
N VAL A 26 3.17 -12.71 -3.18
CA VAL A 26 3.38 -11.91 -4.40
C VAL A 26 4.67 -11.11 -4.31
N LEU A 27 4.94 -10.45 -3.18
CA LEU A 27 6.18 -9.70 -3.00
C LEU A 27 7.41 -10.62 -3.10
N GLY A 28 7.37 -11.81 -2.48
CA GLY A 28 8.43 -12.81 -2.58
C GLY A 28 8.67 -13.26 -4.02
N LEU A 29 7.61 -13.50 -4.79
CA LEU A 29 7.71 -13.86 -6.21
C LEU A 29 8.25 -12.72 -7.09
N LEU A 30 7.88 -11.46 -6.79
CA LEU A 30 8.39 -10.28 -7.51
C LEU A 30 9.87 -9.99 -7.20
N GLN A 31 10.35 -10.40 -6.04
CA GLN A 31 11.76 -10.27 -5.63
C GLN A 31 12.61 -11.46 -6.10
N GLY A 32 11.99 -12.63 -6.29
CA GLY A 32 12.60 -13.77 -6.96
C GLY A 32 12.92 -13.43 -8.42
N GLN A 33 14.10 -13.86 -8.91
CA GLN A 33 14.51 -13.59 -10.30
C GLN A 33 13.64 -14.29 -11.35
N GLU A 34 12.77 -15.21 -10.94
CA GLU A 34 11.80 -15.87 -11.80
C GLU A 34 10.40 -15.53 -11.32
N ILE A 35 9.80 -14.49 -11.90
CA ILE A 35 8.35 -14.27 -11.79
C ILE A 35 7.73 -15.37 -12.67
N PRO A 36 7.01 -16.36 -12.11
CA PRO A 36 6.29 -17.31 -12.95
C PRO A 36 5.37 -16.50 -13.85
N SER A 37 5.34 -16.80 -15.16
CA SER A 37 4.46 -16.14 -16.15
C SER A 37 2.97 -16.15 -15.77
N MET A 38 2.63 -16.88 -14.71
CA MET A 38 1.31 -17.14 -14.17
C MET A 38 0.93 -16.23 -12.97
N VAL A 39 1.81 -15.34 -12.49
CA VAL A 39 1.44 -14.38 -11.44
C VAL A 39 0.80 -13.16 -12.08
N TRP A 40 -0.53 -13.07 -11.98
CA TRP A 40 -1.31 -11.95 -12.48
C TRP A 40 -1.64 -11.01 -11.32
N PHE A 41 -1.08 -9.80 -11.38
CA PHE A 41 -1.47 -8.70 -10.51
C PHE A 41 -2.36 -7.72 -11.30
N ASP A 42 -3.30 -7.08 -10.62
CA ASP A 42 -4.16 -6.05 -11.21
C ASP A 42 -3.35 -4.77 -11.51
N LYS A 43 -2.81 -4.68 -12.72
CA LYS A 43 -2.03 -3.53 -13.19
C LYS A 43 -2.83 -2.23 -13.18
N GLU A 44 -4.15 -2.29 -13.30
CA GLU A 44 -4.99 -1.10 -13.29
C GLU A 44 -5.20 -0.61 -11.86
N GLU A 45 -5.37 -1.52 -10.89
CA GLU A 45 -5.37 -1.16 -9.46
C GLU A 45 -4.07 -0.45 -9.06
N HIS A 46 -2.91 -0.94 -9.53
CA HIS A 46 -1.61 -0.31 -9.25
C HIS A 46 -1.50 1.13 -9.78
N LYS A 47 -2.12 1.42 -10.92
CA LYS A 47 -2.08 2.74 -11.55
C LYS A 47 -3.04 3.74 -10.90
N LYS A 48 -3.96 3.29 -10.05
CA LYS A 48 -4.92 4.18 -9.39
C LYS A 48 -4.19 5.22 -8.54
N SER A 49 -4.69 6.45 -8.60
CA SER A 49 -4.20 7.56 -7.79
C SER A 49 -4.26 7.26 -6.29
N THR A 50 -5.27 6.51 -5.86
CA THR A 50 -5.43 6.07 -4.46
C THR A 50 -4.20 5.32 -3.96
N MET A 51 -3.71 4.35 -4.73
CA MET A 51 -2.53 3.56 -4.35
C MET A 51 -1.24 4.37 -4.53
N GLN A 52 -1.08 5.06 -5.66
CA GLN A 52 0.13 5.81 -5.99
C GLN A 52 0.37 6.98 -5.03
N ARG A 53 -0.67 7.73 -4.64
CA ARG A 53 -0.56 8.81 -3.65
C ARG A 53 0.03 8.28 -2.35
N VAL A 54 -0.58 7.24 -1.77
CA VAL A 54 -0.13 6.64 -0.51
C VAL A 54 1.32 6.17 -0.61
N CYS A 55 1.66 5.43 -1.67
CA CYS A 55 3.01 4.94 -1.86
C CYS A 55 4.04 6.08 -1.98
N GLN A 56 3.72 7.17 -2.69
CA GLN A 56 4.64 8.30 -2.86
C GLN A 56 4.88 9.07 -1.56
N TYR A 57 3.82 9.32 -0.80
CA TYR A 57 3.95 9.95 0.51
C TYR A 57 4.80 9.10 1.47
N LEU A 58 4.53 7.79 1.55
CA LEU A 58 5.29 6.89 2.43
C LEU A 58 6.74 6.71 1.95
N GLN A 59 7.00 6.65 0.64
CA GLN A 59 8.36 6.59 0.11
C GLN A 59 9.17 7.85 0.46
N LEU A 60 8.56 9.03 0.33
CA LEU A 60 9.21 10.29 0.69
C LEU A 60 9.42 10.39 2.19
N TYR A 61 8.48 9.91 2.99
CA TYR A 61 8.62 9.83 4.45
C TYR A 61 9.82 8.96 4.85
N ASP A 62 10.07 7.85 4.16
CA ASP A 62 11.23 6.99 4.38
C ASP A 62 12.56 7.58 3.90
N THR A 63 12.57 8.22 2.72
CA THR A 63 13.82 8.50 2.00
C THR A 63 14.25 9.97 2.05
N LYS A 64 13.29 10.89 2.05
CA LYS A 64 13.50 12.34 1.84
C LYS A 64 12.45 13.16 2.58
N GLU A 65 12.35 12.96 3.88
CA GLU A 65 11.35 13.60 4.73
C GLU A 65 11.33 15.14 4.61
N SER A 66 12.49 15.76 4.36
CA SER A 66 12.61 17.21 4.15
C SER A 66 11.81 17.74 2.95
N LEU A 67 11.61 16.93 1.90
CA LEU A 67 10.82 17.29 0.72
C LEU A 67 9.32 17.13 0.94
N LEU A 68 8.92 16.44 2.01
CA LEU A 68 7.53 16.08 2.26
C LEU A 68 6.65 17.30 2.50
N ASN A 69 7.18 18.36 3.12
CA ASN A 69 6.43 19.60 3.38
C ASN A 69 5.92 20.26 2.10
N THR A 70 6.75 20.30 1.05
CA THR A 70 6.41 20.94 -0.24
C THR A 70 5.77 19.98 -1.23
N PHE A 71 5.74 18.68 -0.93
CA PHE A 71 5.19 17.67 -1.82
C PHE A 71 3.66 17.65 -1.82
N THR A 72 3.08 17.65 -3.01
CA THR A 72 1.65 17.41 -3.26
C THR A 72 1.54 16.40 -4.40
N TYR A 73 0.66 15.42 -4.26
CA TYR A 73 0.53 14.37 -5.26
C TYR A 73 0.11 14.92 -6.63
N ASN A 74 0.75 14.43 -7.68
CA ASN A 74 0.41 14.72 -9.06
C ASN A 74 -0.04 13.43 -9.79
N PRO A 75 -1.28 13.38 -10.32
CA PRO A 75 -1.84 12.17 -10.91
C PRO A 75 -1.26 11.81 -12.29
N THR A 76 -0.48 12.71 -12.92
CA THR A 76 -0.09 12.52 -14.33
C THR A 76 0.90 11.38 -14.54
N HIS A 77 1.70 10.99 -13.54
CA HIS A 77 2.73 9.97 -13.68
C HIS A 77 2.79 9.05 -12.44
N PRO A 78 2.46 7.75 -12.55
CA PRO A 78 2.75 6.80 -11.48
C PRO A 78 4.26 6.67 -11.33
N ALA A 79 4.79 7.18 -10.23
CA ALA A 79 6.23 7.29 -10.00
C ALA A 79 6.85 6.01 -9.41
N ILE A 80 6.03 5.11 -8.86
CA ILE A 80 6.50 3.95 -8.08
C ILE A 80 6.10 2.67 -8.78
N ASN A 81 7.07 1.78 -8.99
CA ASN A 81 6.84 0.45 -9.55
C ASN A 81 6.12 -0.48 -8.56
N LEU A 82 5.50 -1.54 -9.07
CA LEU A 82 4.70 -2.47 -8.27
C LEU A 82 5.45 -3.08 -7.07
N THR A 83 6.68 -3.55 -7.29
CA THR A 83 7.48 -4.19 -6.24
C THR A 83 7.76 -3.23 -5.10
N SER A 84 8.15 -1.99 -5.42
CA SER A 84 8.36 -0.92 -4.44
C SER A 84 7.06 -0.54 -3.74
N SER A 85 5.95 -0.41 -4.47
CA SER A 85 4.64 -0.11 -3.86
C SER A 85 4.22 -1.19 -2.86
N LEU A 86 4.29 -2.47 -3.23
CA LEU A 86 3.94 -3.56 -2.32
C LEU A 86 4.86 -3.62 -1.11
N ASN A 87 6.17 -3.43 -1.29
CA ASN A 87 7.12 -3.39 -0.18
C ASN A 87 6.77 -2.28 0.82
N ILE A 88 6.50 -1.06 0.33
CA ILE A 88 6.10 0.09 1.16
C ILE A 88 4.79 -0.23 1.90
N LEU A 89 3.77 -0.72 1.20
CA LEU A 89 2.47 -1.00 1.80
C LEU A 89 2.56 -2.07 2.89
N LEU A 90 3.30 -3.15 2.65
CA LEU A 90 3.47 -4.23 3.61
C LEU A 90 4.30 -3.80 4.81
N LYS A 91 5.30 -2.93 4.60
CA LYS A 91 6.06 -2.32 5.70
C LYS A 91 5.18 -1.48 6.62
N TYR A 92 4.24 -0.71 6.08
CA TYR A 92 3.48 0.30 6.84
C TYR A 92 2.07 -0.09 7.26
N CYS A 93 1.50 -1.16 6.69
CA CYS A 93 0.14 -1.59 7.07
C CYS A 93 0.02 -2.08 8.52
N GLY A 94 1.15 -2.28 9.22
CA GLY A 94 1.19 -2.63 10.65
C GLY A 94 0.84 -4.08 10.97
N MET A 95 0.49 -4.88 9.95
CA MET A 95 0.16 -6.30 10.09
C MET A 95 1.30 -7.17 9.56
N GLN A 96 1.64 -8.24 10.28
CA GLN A 96 2.73 -9.14 9.90
C GLN A 96 2.41 -9.96 8.64
N ASP A 97 1.15 -10.39 8.49
CA ASP A 97 0.71 -11.17 7.32
C ASP A 97 -0.68 -10.71 6.83
N PRO A 98 -0.76 -9.53 6.18
CA PRO A 98 -2.03 -8.96 5.78
C PRO A 98 -2.60 -9.68 4.55
N CYS A 99 -3.91 -9.88 4.54
CA CYS A 99 -4.64 -10.24 3.34
C CYS A 99 -4.84 -9.02 2.40
N TRP A 100 -5.19 -9.27 1.14
CA TRP A 100 -5.43 -8.20 0.16
C TRP A 100 -6.50 -7.18 0.59
N ARG A 101 -7.48 -7.61 1.39
CA ARG A 101 -8.54 -6.73 1.90
C ARG A 101 -7.97 -5.71 2.89
N GLU A 102 -7.09 -6.14 3.78
CA GLU A 102 -6.43 -5.28 4.76
C GLU A 102 -5.53 -4.24 4.09
N VAL A 103 -4.74 -4.67 3.10
CA VAL A 103 -3.93 -3.74 2.29
C VAL A 103 -4.81 -2.70 1.60
N ARG A 104 -5.94 -3.11 0.99
CA ARG A 104 -6.87 -2.17 0.34
C ARG A 104 -7.52 -1.21 1.32
N ASN A 105 -7.94 -1.69 2.49
CA ASN A 105 -8.53 -0.84 3.51
C ASN A 105 -7.51 0.20 4.01
N PHE A 106 -6.25 -0.21 4.20
CA PHE A 106 -5.17 0.68 4.59
C PHE A 106 -4.96 1.77 3.54
N ILE A 107 -4.84 1.39 2.26
CA ILE A 107 -4.70 2.34 1.14
C ILE A 107 -5.87 3.33 1.13
N HIS A 108 -7.10 2.84 1.29
CA HIS A 108 -8.29 3.69 1.21
C HIS A 108 -8.35 4.70 2.38
N PHE A 109 -8.13 4.24 3.61
CA PHE A 109 -8.05 5.08 4.79
C PHE A 109 -6.97 6.16 4.61
N PHE A 110 -5.74 5.74 4.32
CA PHE A 110 -4.60 6.64 4.27
C PHE A 110 -4.72 7.65 3.13
N ASN A 111 -5.21 7.23 1.96
CA ASN A 111 -5.45 8.11 0.83
C ASN A 111 -6.48 9.20 1.15
N THR A 112 -7.57 8.84 1.83
CA THR A 112 -8.62 9.81 2.21
C THR A 112 -8.04 10.90 3.11
N GLN A 113 -7.26 10.50 4.11
CA GLN A 113 -6.62 11.44 5.04
C GLN A 113 -5.56 12.31 4.35
N LEU A 114 -4.82 11.76 3.37
CA LEU A 114 -3.88 12.55 2.57
C LEU A 114 -4.59 13.57 1.67
N ILE A 115 -5.74 13.22 1.08
CA ILE A 115 -6.55 14.18 0.31
C ILE A 115 -6.97 15.35 1.20
N ASP A 116 -7.48 15.05 2.40
CA ASP A 116 -7.91 16.08 3.36
C ASP A 116 -6.72 16.95 3.79
N CYS A 117 -5.54 16.35 3.98
CA CYS A 117 -4.30 17.07 4.26
C CYS A 117 -3.86 17.99 3.11
N GLU A 118 -3.91 17.51 1.87
CA GLU A 118 -3.60 18.29 0.65
C GLU A 118 -4.51 19.51 0.51
N GLN A 119 -5.79 19.40 0.89
CA GLN A 119 -6.80 20.45 0.81
C GLN A 119 -6.85 21.36 2.04
N SER A 120 -6.09 21.02 3.09
CA SER A 120 -6.07 21.76 4.35
C SER A 120 -5.41 23.14 4.22
N VAL A 121 -5.92 24.12 4.98
CA VAL A 121 -5.34 25.47 5.11
C VAL A 121 -3.88 25.45 5.58
N TYR A 122 -3.50 24.43 6.34
CA TYR A 122 -2.14 24.24 6.85
C TYR A 122 -1.12 23.86 5.75
N THR A 123 -1.60 23.38 4.60
CA THR A 123 -0.78 22.99 3.45
C THR A 123 -0.59 24.15 2.46
N SER A 124 -1.26 25.28 2.67
CA SER A 124 -1.09 26.48 1.83
C SER A 124 0.34 27.02 1.88
N ILE A 125 0.81 27.61 0.76
CA ILE A 125 2.17 28.13 0.60
C ILE A 125 2.52 29.17 1.68
N ASP A 126 1.53 29.95 2.11
CA ASP A 126 1.71 30.99 3.12
C ASP A 126 1.88 30.44 4.53
N VAL A 127 1.30 29.28 4.84
CA VAL A 127 1.33 28.68 6.17
C VAL A 127 2.45 27.64 6.30
N ILE A 128 2.68 26.85 5.26
CA ILE A 128 3.65 25.73 5.28
C ILE A 128 5.09 26.20 5.58
N LYS A 129 5.42 27.46 5.23
CA LYS A 129 6.74 28.05 5.52
C LYS A 129 7.03 28.17 7.02
N TYR A 130 5.99 28.28 7.84
CA TYR A 130 6.06 28.36 9.30
C TYR A 130 5.83 27.00 9.97
N LEU A 131 5.18 26.04 9.29
CA LEU A 131 4.85 24.71 9.81
C LEU A 131 5.74 23.61 9.19
N LYS A 132 7.06 23.79 9.28
CA LYS A 132 8.01 22.76 8.83
C LYS A 132 7.82 21.48 9.65
N GLY A 133 7.64 20.35 8.96
CA GLY A 133 7.44 19.03 9.56
C GLY A 133 5.98 18.67 9.78
N PHE A 134 5.03 19.55 9.44
CA PHE A 134 3.61 19.29 9.61
C PHE A 134 3.16 18.02 8.87
N LYS A 135 3.52 17.87 7.59
CA LYS A 135 3.12 16.68 6.82
C LYS A 135 3.78 15.40 7.35
N SER A 136 5.00 15.48 7.88
CA SER A 136 5.65 14.33 8.53
C SER A 136 4.85 13.90 9.75
N PHE A 137 4.51 14.86 10.61
CA PHE A 137 3.67 14.63 11.79
C PHE A 137 2.33 14.01 11.41
N VAL A 138 1.66 14.53 10.38
CA VAL A 138 0.41 13.96 9.87
C VAL A 138 0.62 12.50 9.46
N ILE A 139 1.64 12.18 8.66
CA ILE A 139 1.91 10.79 8.24
C ILE A 139 2.19 9.90 9.44
N SER A 140 3.04 10.32 10.38
CA SER A 140 3.33 9.54 11.59
C SER A 140 2.04 9.27 12.38
N PHE A 141 1.20 10.28 12.57
CA PHE A 141 -0.08 10.14 13.26
C PHE A 141 -1.04 9.19 12.52
N LEU A 142 -1.12 9.30 11.19
CA LEU A 142 -1.95 8.40 10.38
C LEU A 142 -1.48 6.95 10.43
N LEU A 143 -0.17 6.71 10.54
CA LEU A 143 0.38 5.37 10.70
C LEU A 143 -0.02 4.75 12.05
N GLU A 144 0.02 5.54 13.14
CA GLU A 144 -0.47 5.10 14.45
C GLU A 144 -1.98 4.81 14.40
N MET A 145 -2.77 5.69 13.78
CA MET A 145 -4.22 5.48 13.63
C MET A 145 -4.55 4.25 12.80
N ALA A 146 -3.79 3.99 11.73
CA ALA A 146 -3.99 2.82 10.89
C ALA A 146 -3.77 1.52 11.68
N GLN A 147 -2.78 1.45 12.56
CA GLN A 147 -2.55 0.28 13.40
C GLN A 147 -3.73 -0.01 14.34
N VAL A 148 -4.35 1.03 14.90
CA VAL A 148 -5.49 0.90 15.81
C VAL A 148 -6.78 0.44 15.10
N ILE A 149 -6.92 0.69 13.80
CA ILE A 149 -8.10 0.28 13.02
C ILE A 149 -8.16 -1.24 12.76
N TYR A 150 -7.02 -1.95 12.87
CA TYR A 150 -6.93 -3.39 12.61
C TYR A 150 -6.67 -4.23 13.87
N VAL A 151 -6.81 -3.62 15.06
CA VAL A 151 -6.86 -4.31 16.36
C VAL A 151 -8.31 -4.44 16.82
#